data_AF-A0A0A7UVY9-F1
#
_entry.id   AF-A0A0A7UVY9-F1
#
_cell.length_a   1.000
_cell.length_b   1.000
_cell.length_c   1.000
_cell.angle_alpha   90.00
_cell.angle_beta   90.00
_cell.angle_gamma   90.00
#
_symmetry.space_group_name_H-M   'P 1'
#
loop_
_entity.id
_entity.type
_entity.pdbx_description
1 polymer ?
#
loop_
_entity_poly.entity_id
_entity_poly.type
_entity_poly.pdbx_seq_one_letter_code
_entity_poly.pdbx_strand_id
1 'polypeptide(L)'
;MRQSDFFVKKCKKNILNNNDLHSLIENIKNIFCEFLKEFDRKSLEDIFNYYYKAYDFNNSLYGFIEKFVPIINFLLLENLEYSFNSDEKKLILNVFDLSANILESDKLNRLASAVVSLKMFD
;
A
#
# COMPACT_ATOMS: atom_id res chain seq x y z
N MET A 1 -9.98 -13.21 7.45
CA MET A 1 -8.62 -13.05 6.91
C MET A 1 -8.60 -11.73 6.18
N ARG A 2 -7.75 -10.79 6.59
CA ARG A 2 -7.73 -9.44 6.01
C ARG A 2 -7.25 -9.51 4.57
N GLN A 3 -7.66 -8.57 3.73
CA GLN A 3 -7.15 -8.45 2.37
C GLN A 3 -5.63 -8.30 2.37
N SER A 4 -5.07 -7.59 3.36
CA SER A 4 -3.61 -7.54 3.57
C SER A 4 -2.96 -8.91 3.69
N ASP A 5 -3.60 -9.88 4.37
CA ASP A 5 -3.06 -11.24 4.52
C ASP A 5 -3.03 -11.99 3.19
N PHE A 6 -4.04 -11.75 2.34
CA PHE A 6 -4.09 -12.31 0.99
C PHE A 6 -2.99 -11.72 0.10
N PHE A 7 -2.77 -10.40 0.16
CA PHE A 7 -1.66 -9.73 -0.51
C PHE A 7 -0.32 -10.35 -0.10
N VAL A 8 -0.07 -10.51 1.20
CA VAL A 8 1.15 -11.13 1.71
C VAL A 8 1.28 -12.54 1.13
N LYS A 9 0.26 -13.39 1.25
CA LYS A 9 0.28 -14.77 0.73
C LYS A 9 0.58 -14.83 -0.77
N LYS A 10 -0.01 -13.93 -1.56
CA LYS A 10 0.20 -13.84 -3.02
C LYS A 10 1.66 -13.48 -3.34
N CYS A 11 2.23 -12.51 -2.63
CA CYS A 11 3.64 -12.14 -2.79
C CYS A 11 4.59 -13.25 -2.33
N LYS A 12 4.31 -13.91 -1.20
CA LYS A 12 5.11 -15.04 -0.68
C LYS A 12 5.17 -16.20 -1.69
N LYS A 13 4.07 -16.50 -2.36
CA LYS A 13 4.02 -17.50 -3.44
C LYS A 13 4.86 -17.09 -4.66
N ASN A 14 4.92 -15.80 -4.98
CA ASN A 14 5.71 -15.30 -6.10
C ASN A 14 7.23 -15.41 -5.83
N ILE A 15 7.64 -15.07 -4.60
CA ILE A 15 9.05 -15.21 -4.15
C ILE A 15 9.57 -16.64 -4.30
N LEU A 16 8.76 -17.63 -3.95
CA LEU A 16 9.18 -19.04 -4.01
C LEU A 16 9.44 -19.56 -5.43
N ASN A 17 8.89 -18.88 -6.46
CA ASN A 17 8.87 -19.38 -7.84
C ASN A 17 9.79 -18.58 -8.78
N ASN A 18 10.51 -17.57 -8.29
CA ASN A 18 11.34 -16.69 -9.12
C ASN A 18 12.66 -16.37 -8.41
N ASN A 19 13.77 -16.52 -9.12
CA ASN A 19 15.12 -16.39 -8.57
C ASN A 19 15.78 -15.05 -8.93
N ASP A 20 15.16 -14.23 -9.80
CA ASP A 20 15.69 -12.93 -10.18
C ASP A 20 15.11 -11.82 -9.30
N LEU A 21 15.98 -11.13 -8.57
CA LEU A 21 15.57 -10.09 -7.62
C LEU A 21 14.85 -8.91 -8.30
N HIS A 22 15.32 -8.49 -9.47
CA HIS A 22 14.72 -7.36 -10.18
C HIS A 22 13.29 -7.69 -10.63
N SER A 23 13.12 -8.86 -11.25
CA SER A 23 11.81 -9.41 -11.63
C SER A 23 10.90 -9.60 -10.43
N LEU A 24 11.42 -10.04 -9.28
CA LEU A 24 10.64 -10.17 -8.05
C LEU A 24 10.11 -8.82 -7.56
N ILE A 25 10.94 -7.78 -7.51
CA ILE A 25 10.51 -6.44 -7.06
C ILE A 25 9.44 -5.88 -8.00
N GLU A 26 9.63 -5.98 -9.31
CA GLU A 26 8.64 -5.55 -10.30
C GLU A 26 7.33 -6.34 -10.17
N ASN A 27 7.40 -7.66 -9.93
CA ASN A 27 6.23 -8.48 -9.70
C ASN A 27 5.49 -8.09 -8.42
N ILE A 28 6.19 -7.78 -7.33
CA ILE A 28 5.55 -7.31 -6.08
C ILE A 28 4.88 -5.96 -6.31
N LYS A 29 5.53 -5.02 -7.02
CA LYS A 29 4.94 -3.73 -7.40
C LYS A 29 3.65 -3.91 -8.20
N ASN A 30 3.67 -4.80 -9.20
CA ASN A 30 2.49 -5.12 -10.00
C ASN A 30 1.40 -5.77 -9.15
N ILE A 31 1.75 -6.72 -8.27
CA ILE A 31 0.78 -7.32 -7.35
C ILE A 31 0.15 -6.24 -6.46
N PHE A 32 0.94 -5.32 -5.91
CA PHE A 32 0.45 -4.22 -5.07
C PHE A 32 -0.54 -3.32 -5.83
N CYS A 33 -0.16 -2.87 -7.02
CA CYS A 33 -1.02 -2.01 -7.84
C CYS A 33 -2.31 -2.73 -8.27
N GLU A 34 -2.22 -4.00 -8.68
CA GLU A 34 -3.40 -4.79 -9.04
C GLU A 34 -4.30 -5.08 -7.84
N PHE A 35 -3.71 -5.23 -6.65
CA PHE A 35 -4.48 -5.47 -5.43
C PHE A 35 -5.32 -4.26 -5.02
N LEU A 36 -4.81 -3.06 -5.31
CA LEU A 36 -5.43 -1.77 -5.00
C LEU A 36 -5.92 -1.05 -6.27
N LYS A 37 -6.26 -1.80 -7.33
CA LYS A 37 -6.56 -1.26 -8.68
C LYS A 37 -7.71 -0.25 -8.76
N GLU A 38 -8.50 -0.11 -7.70
CA GLU A 38 -9.56 0.91 -7.63
C GLU A 38 -9.02 2.32 -7.36
N PHE A 39 -7.78 2.42 -6.86
CA PHE A 39 -7.07 3.67 -6.62
C PHE A 39 -6.24 4.08 -7.85
N ASP A 40 -5.85 5.34 -7.89
CA ASP A 40 -4.97 5.87 -8.94
C ASP A 40 -3.62 5.13 -8.94
N ARG A 41 -3.27 4.54 -10.09
CA ARG A 41 -2.07 3.71 -10.23
C ARG A 41 -0.78 4.45 -9.91
N LYS A 42 -0.67 5.72 -10.31
CA LYS A 42 0.55 6.51 -10.09
C LYS A 42 0.78 6.72 -8.59
N SER A 43 -0.27 7.05 -7.85
CA SER A 43 -0.20 7.19 -6.39
C SER A 43 0.21 5.89 -5.68
N LEU A 44 -0.22 4.73 -6.19
CA LEU A 44 0.20 3.41 -5.68
C LEU A 44 1.68 3.13 -5.99
N GLU A 45 2.14 3.47 -7.19
CA GLU A 45 3.56 3.35 -7.55
C GLU A 45 4.43 4.25 -6.67
N ASP A 46 3.97 5.45 -6.32
CA ASP A 46 4.66 6.36 -5.39
C ASP A 46 4.77 5.77 -3.98
N ILE A 47 3.70 5.13 -3.46
CA ILE A 47 3.75 4.37 -2.20
C ILE A 47 4.78 3.25 -2.27
N PHE A 48 4.76 2.46 -3.35
CA PHE A 48 5.68 1.36 -3.52
C PHE A 48 7.14 1.84 -3.53
N ASN A 49 7.40 2.89 -4.30
CA ASN A 49 8.71 3.50 -4.40
C ASN A 49 9.20 4.05 -3.06
N TYR A 50 8.32 4.60 -2.23
CA TYR A 50 8.66 5.06 -0.88
C TYR A 50 9.17 3.90 0.00
N TYR A 51 8.38 2.82 0.13
CA TYR A 51 8.79 1.67 0.94
C TYR A 51 10.00 0.95 0.36
N TYR A 52 10.14 0.91 -0.97
CA TYR A 52 11.30 0.33 -1.66
C TYR A 52 12.58 1.14 -1.42
N LYS A 53 12.53 2.48 -1.47
CA LYS A 53 13.69 3.32 -1.14
C LYS A 53 14.13 3.17 0.32
N ALA A 54 13.18 2.92 1.23
CA ALA A 54 13.44 2.64 2.64
C ALA A 54 13.75 1.15 2.91
N TYR A 55 13.87 0.32 1.88
CA TYR A 55 14.20 -1.10 2.03
C TYR A 55 15.71 -1.30 2.10
N ASP A 56 16.16 -1.85 3.22
CA ASP A 56 17.52 -2.38 3.35
C ASP A 56 17.56 -3.78 2.73
N PHE A 57 18.39 -3.96 1.69
CA PHE A 57 18.58 -5.23 0.99
C PHE A 57 19.13 -6.35 1.87
N ASN A 58 19.65 -6.04 3.06
CA ASN A 58 20.04 -7.04 4.06
C ASN A 58 18.83 -7.66 4.78
N ASN A 59 17.65 -7.03 4.69
CA ASN A 59 16.41 -7.61 5.21
C ASN A 59 15.82 -8.64 4.24
N SER A 60 14.93 -9.49 4.74
CA SER A 60 14.23 -10.44 3.89
C SER A 60 13.15 -9.76 3.03
N LEU A 61 12.93 -10.27 1.81
CA LEU A 61 11.80 -9.87 0.97
C LEU A 61 10.43 -10.09 1.65
N TYR A 62 10.36 -11.06 2.57
CA TYR A 62 9.17 -11.25 3.40
C TYR A 62 8.92 -10.08 4.33
N GLY A 63 9.96 -9.59 5.01
CA GLY A 63 9.88 -8.38 5.85
C GLY A 63 9.55 -7.14 5.03
N PHE A 64 10.06 -7.03 3.79
CA PHE A 64 9.68 -5.98 2.86
C PHE A 64 8.17 -5.96 2.57
N ILE A 65 7.60 -7.12 2.21
CA ILE A 65 6.17 -7.26 1.92
C ILE A 65 5.32 -6.89 3.13
N GLU A 66 5.74 -7.26 4.33
CA GLU A 66 4.99 -6.99 5.56
C GLU A 66 4.90 -5.49 5.88
N LYS A 67 5.84 -4.65 5.38
CA LYS A 67 5.74 -3.18 5.50
C LYS A 67 4.54 -2.56 4.79
N PHE A 68 3.97 -3.24 3.78
CA PHE A 68 2.79 -2.75 3.06
C PHE A 68 1.47 -3.05 3.79
N VAL A 69 1.48 -3.94 4.79
CA VAL A 69 0.25 -4.37 5.48
C VAL A 69 -0.50 -3.19 6.11
N PRO A 70 0.14 -2.24 6.82
CA PRO A 70 -0.56 -1.10 7.39
C PRO A 70 -1.25 -0.23 6.34
N ILE A 71 -0.56 0.15 5.27
CA ILE A 71 -1.15 1.04 4.25
C ILE A 71 -2.26 0.34 3.46
N ILE A 72 -2.13 -0.95 3.17
CA ILE A 72 -3.20 -1.75 2.54
C ILE A 72 -4.43 -1.79 3.45
N ASN A 73 -4.23 -2.10 4.73
CA ASN A 73 -5.33 -2.14 5.69
C ASN A 73 -6.04 -0.78 5.82
N PHE A 74 -5.27 0.31 5.76
CA PHE A 74 -5.83 1.65 5.82
C PHE A 74 -6.65 1.98 4.57
N LEU A 75 -6.07 1.80 3.39
CA LEU A 75 -6.74 2.12 2.10
C LEU A 75 -7.99 1.26 1.89
N LEU A 76 -7.98 0.02 2.35
CA LEU A 76 -9.15 -0.88 2.29
C LEU A 76 -10.09 -0.74 3.50
N LEU A 77 -9.82 0.20 4.41
CA LEU A 77 -10.63 0.49 5.60
C LEU A 77 -10.82 -0.73 6.53
N GLU A 78 -9.85 -1.65 6.54
CA GLU A 78 -9.87 -2.88 7.35
C GLU A 78 -9.25 -2.70 8.73
N ASN A 79 -8.24 -1.84 8.87
CA ASN A 79 -7.62 -1.47 10.14
C ASN A 79 -6.99 -0.08 10.06
N LEU A 80 -7.41 0.82 10.95
CA LEU A 80 -6.98 2.22 11.00
C LEU A 80 -6.07 2.55 12.20
N GLU A 81 -5.72 1.56 13.02
CA GLU A 81 -4.98 1.77 14.28
C GLU A 81 -3.48 2.03 14.10
N TYR A 82 -2.95 1.91 12.88
CA TYR A 82 -1.54 2.13 12.63
C TYR A 82 -1.17 3.62 12.69
N SER A 83 -0.09 3.92 13.42
CA SER A 83 0.44 5.28 13.52
C SER A 83 1.38 5.56 12.35
N PHE A 84 0.83 6.09 11.26
CA PHE A 84 1.60 6.52 10.10
C PHE A 84 2.46 7.74 10.42
N ASN A 85 3.70 7.75 9.91
CA ASN A 85 4.57 8.93 9.99
C ASN A 85 4.14 10.02 8.98
N SER A 86 4.78 11.20 9.03
CA SER A 86 4.42 12.35 8.18
C SER A 86 4.49 12.05 6.67
N ASP A 87 5.47 11.25 6.22
CA ASP A 87 5.64 10.96 4.80
C ASP A 87 4.64 9.91 4.31
N GLU A 88 4.36 8.88 5.12
CA GLU A 88 3.29 7.92 4.84
C GLU A 88 1.92 8.61 4.78
N LYS A 89 1.68 9.54 5.71
CA LYS A 89 0.49 10.39 5.73
C LYS A 89 0.33 11.18 4.43
N LYS A 90 1.39 11.82 3.93
CA LYS A 90 1.37 12.54 2.63
C LYS A 90 1.06 11.60 1.46
N LEU A 91 1.62 10.39 1.47
CA LEU A 91 1.33 9.40 0.43
C LEU A 91 -0.15 9.01 0.42
N ILE A 92 -0.73 8.78 1.59
CA ILE A 92 -2.17 8.48 1.72
C ILE A 92 -3.02 9.64 1.22
N LEU A 93 -2.66 10.89 1.53
CA LEU A 93 -3.34 12.07 0.99
C LEU A 93 -3.26 12.12 -0.53
N ASN A 94 -2.09 11.86 -1.11
CA ASN A 94 -1.92 11.82 -2.55
C ASN A 94 -2.79 10.73 -3.20
N VAL A 95 -2.93 9.56 -2.57
CA VAL A 95 -3.86 8.51 -3.04
C VAL A 95 -5.29 9.03 -3.03
N PHE A 96 -5.71 9.67 -1.94
CA PHE A 96 -7.05 10.24 -1.82
C PHE A 96 -7.32 11.28 -2.93
N ASP A 97 -6.44 12.27 -3.09
CA ASP A 97 -6.59 13.36 -4.06
C ASP A 97 -6.63 12.83 -5.50
N LEU A 98 -5.70 11.94 -5.87
CA LEU A 98 -5.60 11.43 -7.24
C LEU A 98 -6.71 10.42 -7.56
N SER A 99 -7.22 9.70 -6.55
CA SER A 99 -8.31 8.73 -6.73
C SER A 99 -9.70 9.35 -6.63
N ALA A 100 -9.84 10.63 -6.26
CA ALA A 100 -11.12 11.29 -6.04
C ALA A 100 -12.06 11.28 -7.26
N ASN A 101 -11.50 11.28 -8.47
CA ASN A 101 -12.27 11.22 -9.72
C ASN A 101 -12.54 9.79 -10.22
N ILE A 102 -12.00 8.78 -9.54
CA ILE A 102 -12.05 7.37 -9.96
C ILE A 102 -12.90 6.55 -8.99
N LEU A 103 -12.84 6.86 -7.69
CA LEU A 103 -13.55 6.14 -6.66
C LEU A 103 -15.06 6.46 -6.66
N GLU A 104 -15.84 5.44 -6.33
CA GLU A 104 -17.27 5.61 -6.03
C GLU A 104 -17.45 6.55 -4.82
N SER A 105 -18.53 7.34 -4.85
CA SER A 105 -18.77 8.38 -3.84
C SER A 105 -18.84 7.85 -2.39
N ASP A 106 -19.43 6.68 -2.18
CA ASP A 106 -19.46 6.03 -0.85
C ASP A 106 -18.05 5.71 -0.34
N LYS A 107 -17.22 5.09 -1.19
CA LYS A 107 -15.83 4.75 -0.86
C LYS A 107 -15.00 6.00 -0.62
N LEU A 108 -15.16 7.03 -1.46
CA LEU A 108 -14.47 8.30 -1.31
C LEU A 108 -14.83 8.97 0.02
N ASN A 109 -16.11 9.01 0.40
CA ASN A 109 -16.57 9.58 1.65
C ASN A 109 -16.02 8.83 2.88
N ARG A 110 -15.97 7.50 2.81
CA ARG A 110 -15.40 6.66 3.88
C ARG A 110 -13.89 6.85 3.98
N LEU A 111 -13.19 6.94 2.86
CA LEU A 111 -11.75 7.23 2.83
C LEU A 111 -11.46 8.63 3.35
N ALA A 112 -12.24 9.65 2.98
CA ALA A 112 -12.11 11.01 3.51
C ALA A 112 -12.23 11.01 5.04
N SER A 113 -13.18 10.24 5.59
CA SER A 113 -13.36 10.10 7.04
C SER A 113 -12.14 9.45 7.71
N ALA A 114 -11.56 8.43 7.09
CA ALA A 114 -10.33 7.80 7.58
C ALA A 114 -9.10 8.72 7.44
N VAL A 115 -9.00 9.50 6.37
CA VAL A 115 -7.92 10.47 6.17
C VAL A 115 -7.96 11.55 7.25
N VAL A 116 -9.15 12.05 7.62
CA VAL A 116 -9.32 13.01 8.71
C VAL A 116 -8.85 12.42 10.05
N SER A 117 -9.09 11.12 10.29
CA SER A 117 -8.67 10.47 11.55
C SER A 117 -7.15 10.28 11.68
N LEU A 118 -6.38 10.43 10.60
CA LEU A 118 -4.92 10.40 10.64
C LEU A 118 -4.30 11.60 11.37
N LYS A 119 -5.08 12.62 11.72
CA LYS A 119 -4.60 13.85 12.37
C LYS A 119 -3.42 14.44 11.60
N MET A 120 -3.69 14.88 10.38
CA MET A 120 -2.70 15.42 9.44
C MET A 120 -2.09 16.76 9.89
N PHE A 121 -2.77 17.47 10.81
CA PHE A 121 -2.48 18.85 11.18
C PHE A 121 -2.15 19.07 12.67
N ASP A 122 -1.78 18.01 13.40
CA ASP A 122 -1.25 18.12 14.77
C ASP A 122 0.27 18.31 14.76
#